data_AF-A0A4P7QGI5-F1
#
_entry.id   AF-A0A4P7QGI5-F1
#
_cell.length_a   1.000
_cell.length_b   1.000
_cell.length_c   1.000
_cell.angle_alpha   90.00
_cell.angle_beta   90.00
_cell.angle_gamma   90.00
#
_symmetry.space_group_name_H-M   'P 1'
#
loop_
_entity.id
_entity.type
_entity.pdbx_description
1 polymer ?
#
loop_
_entity_poly.entity_id
_entity_poly.type
_entity_poly.pdbx_seq_one_letter_code
_entity_poly.pdbx_strand_id
1 'polypeptide(L)'
;MSSCTNNGGCNCSHEEVQALICELLDNCSCSDRAREIRARLAECTACHEHLEHEEYIRSMVRNCCGGDRAPEHLRERISFQIRMTQVEVRYNG
;
A
#
# COMPACT_ATOMS: atom_id res chain seq x y z
N MET A 1 12.71 23.13 -15.19
CA MET A 1 12.46 22.40 -16.44
C MET A 1 11.71 21.13 -16.04
N SER A 2 10.39 21.16 -16.07
CA SER A 2 9.56 20.00 -15.73
C SER A 2 8.69 19.71 -16.94
N SER A 3 9.19 18.84 -17.81
CA SER A 3 8.47 18.35 -18.97
C SER A 3 8.15 16.89 -18.71
N CYS A 4 6.91 16.61 -18.31
CA CYS A 4 6.34 15.28 -18.40
C CYS A 4 5.40 15.29 -19.60
N THR A 5 5.80 14.61 -20.67
CA THR A 5 5.00 14.38 -21.87
C THR A 5 4.30 13.02 -21.78
N ASN A 6 3.10 12.97 -22.36
CA ASN A 6 2.16 11.85 -22.54
C ASN A 6 1.29 11.49 -21.31
N ASN A 7 -0.04 11.38 -21.40
CA ASN A 7 -1.01 11.58 -22.49
C ASN A 7 -2.41 11.60 -21.82
N GLY A 8 -3.26 12.59 -22.10
CA GLY A 8 -4.61 12.73 -21.51
C GLY A 8 -4.78 14.04 -20.77
N GLY A 9 -5.49 15.00 -21.40
CA GLY A 9 -5.59 16.41 -20.98
C GLY A 9 -6.31 16.69 -19.64
N CYS A 10 -5.75 16.21 -18.53
CA CYS A 10 -6.12 16.62 -17.17
C CYS A 10 -5.46 17.97 -16.86
N ASN A 11 -6.21 18.94 -16.34
CA ASN A 11 -5.65 20.16 -15.74
C ASN A 11 -5.33 19.97 -14.24
N CYS A 12 -5.11 18.74 -13.83
CA CYS A 12 -4.94 18.35 -12.44
C CYS A 12 -3.48 18.55 -12.04
N SER A 13 -3.22 19.10 -10.84
CA SER A 13 -1.84 19.20 -10.36
C SER A 13 -1.27 17.80 -10.19
N HIS A 14 -0.18 17.53 -10.88
CA HIS A 14 0.51 16.24 -10.78
C HIS A 14 0.93 15.95 -9.34
N GLU A 15 1.38 16.97 -8.62
CA GLU A 15 1.80 16.90 -7.23
C GLU A 15 0.63 16.53 -6.31
N GLU A 16 -0.55 17.12 -6.51
CA GLU A 16 -1.78 16.80 -5.76
C GLU A 16 -2.19 15.34 -6.00
N VAL A 17 -2.23 14.93 -7.27
CA VAL A 17 -2.62 13.56 -7.66
C VAL A 17 -1.66 12.53 -7.07
N GLN A 18 -0.35 12.78 -7.15
CA GLN A 18 0.65 11.88 -6.58
C GLN A 18 0.50 11.78 -5.06
N ALA A 19 0.29 12.90 -4.36
CA ALA A 19 0.10 12.90 -2.92
C ALA A 19 -1.13 12.08 -2.50
N LEU A 20 -2.25 12.22 -3.24
CA LEU A 20 -3.47 11.45 -2.99
C LEU A 20 -3.27 9.94 -3.21
N ILE A 21 -2.55 9.55 -4.27
CA ILE A 21 -2.24 8.14 -4.53
C ILE A 21 -1.34 7.57 -3.41
N CYS A 22 -0.30 8.29 -3.00
CA CYS A 22 0.53 7.88 -1.87
C CYS A 22 -0.28 7.76 -0.57
N GLU A 23 -1.17 8.73 -0.30
CA GLU A 23 -2.06 8.67 0.86
C GLU A 23 -2.93 7.40 0.81
N LEU A 24 -3.56 7.11 -0.33
CA LEU A 24 -4.43 5.96 -0.53
C LEU A 24 -3.69 4.62 -0.37
N LEU A 25 -2.51 4.48 -0.94
CA LEU A 25 -1.81 3.19 -1.04
C LEU A 25 -0.90 2.88 0.16
N ASP A 26 -0.37 3.90 0.83
CA ASP A 26 0.60 3.73 1.93
C ASP A 26 0.10 4.18 3.29
N ASN A 27 -0.68 5.25 3.36
CA ASN A 27 -0.97 5.92 4.63
C ASN A 27 -2.44 5.89 5.04
N CYS A 28 -3.33 5.31 4.23
CA CYS A 28 -4.76 5.39 4.49
C CYS A 28 -5.17 4.46 5.63
N SER A 29 -5.57 5.04 6.76
CA SER A 29 -6.07 4.32 7.94
C SER A 29 -7.59 4.28 8.03
N CYS A 30 -8.31 5.09 7.23
CA CYS A 30 -9.75 5.27 7.28
C CYS A 30 -10.43 4.92 5.95
N SER A 31 -11.46 4.07 6.00
CA SER A 31 -12.20 3.63 4.81
C SER A 31 -12.96 4.75 4.09
N ASP A 32 -13.50 5.73 4.82
CA ASP A 32 -14.19 6.89 4.23
C ASP A 32 -13.21 7.76 3.44
N ARG A 33 -12.02 8.01 4.00
CA ARG A 33 -10.96 8.76 3.33
C ARG A 33 -10.50 8.06 2.05
N ALA A 34 -10.33 6.74 2.09
CA ALA A 34 -9.99 5.95 0.90
C ALA A 34 -11.06 6.09 -0.20
N ARG A 35 -12.34 6.14 0.17
CA ARG A 35 -13.46 6.32 -0.76
C ARG A 35 -13.47 7.72 -1.37
N GLU A 36 -13.24 8.76 -0.57
CA GLU A 36 -13.13 10.15 -1.05
C GLU A 36 -11.99 10.30 -2.06
N ILE A 37 -10.81 9.75 -1.75
CA ILE A 37 -9.65 9.82 -2.64
C ILE A 37 -9.94 9.11 -3.96
N ARG A 38 -10.53 7.89 -3.92
CA ARG A 38 -10.91 7.17 -5.14
C ARG A 38 -11.94 7.93 -5.97
N ALA A 39 -12.93 8.56 -5.32
CA ALA A 39 -13.92 9.38 -6.02
C ALA A 39 -13.27 10.57 -6.72
N ARG A 40 -12.35 11.28 -6.04
CA ARG A 40 -11.60 12.39 -6.61
C ARG A 40 -10.76 11.98 -7.81
N LEU A 41 -10.04 10.85 -7.72
CA LEU A 41 -9.21 10.36 -8.83
C LEU A 41 -10.05 9.86 -10.01
N ALA A 42 -11.27 9.36 -9.77
CA ALA A 42 -12.21 8.93 -10.80
C ALA A 42 -12.85 10.10 -11.59
N GLU A 43 -12.78 11.34 -11.09
CA GLU A 43 -13.24 12.53 -11.83
C GLU A 43 -12.43 12.80 -13.10
N CYS A 44 -11.22 12.22 -13.20
CA CYS A 44 -10.44 12.25 -14.43
C CYS A 44 -9.89 10.88 -14.81
N THR A 45 -10.16 10.47 -16.05
CA THR A 45 -9.64 9.23 -16.65
C THR A 45 -8.12 9.08 -16.49
N ALA A 46 -7.33 10.12 -16.78
CA ALA A 46 -5.88 10.04 -16.69
C ALA A 46 -5.37 9.84 -15.24
N CYS A 47 -6.07 10.42 -14.24
CA CYS A 47 -5.72 10.22 -12.83
C CYS A 47 -6.12 8.81 -12.35
N HIS A 48 -7.27 8.32 -12.81
CA HIS A 48 -7.73 6.96 -12.54
C HIS A 48 -6.76 5.92 -13.12
N GLU A 49 -6.37 6.06 -14.38
CA GLU A 49 -5.39 5.18 -15.04
C GLU A 49 -4.04 5.19 -14.30
N HIS A 50 -3.62 6.35 -13.78
CA HIS A 50 -2.40 6.46 -12.98
C HIS A 50 -2.48 5.64 -11.68
N LEU A 51 -3.63 5.69 -10.99
CA LEU A 51 -3.87 4.85 -9.81
C LEU A 51 -3.87 3.36 -10.16
N GLU A 52 -4.53 2.97 -11.25
CA GLU A 52 -4.58 1.56 -11.70
C GLU A 52 -3.17 1.02 -11.99
N HIS A 53 -2.31 1.82 -12.62
CA HIS A 53 -0.92 1.45 -12.87
C HIS A 53 -0.13 1.26 -11.57
N GLU A 54 -0.26 2.17 -10.62
CA GLU A 54 0.41 2.07 -9.32
C GLU A 54 -0.06 0.85 -8.51
N GLU A 55 -1.37 0.58 -8.50
CA GLU A 55 -1.93 -0.62 -7.88
C GLU A 55 -1.44 -1.92 -8.56
N TYR A 56 -1.38 -1.93 -9.90
CA TYR A 56 -0.87 -3.06 -10.67
C TYR A 56 0.60 -3.34 -10.36
N ILE A 57 1.46 -2.32 -10.38
CA ILE A 57 2.89 -2.45 -10.05
C ILE A 57 3.05 -2.96 -8.61
N ARG A 58 2.33 -2.37 -7.65
CA ARG A 58 2.38 -2.82 -6.24
C ARG A 58 1.88 -4.26 -6.08
N SER A 59 0.91 -4.71 -6.88
CA SER A 59 0.45 -6.10 -6.88
C SER A 59 1.56 -7.06 -7.36
N MET A 60 2.27 -6.70 -8.43
CA MET A 60 3.40 -7.47 -8.93
C MET A 60 4.52 -7.56 -7.88
N VAL A 61 4.89 -6.43 -7.27
CA VAL A 61 5.93 -6.39 -6.23
C VAL A 61 5.54 -7.24 -5.02
N ARG A 62 4.29 -7.18 -4.57
CA ARG A 62 3.80 -8.04 -3.47
C ARG A 62 3.94 -9.53 -3.79
N ASN A 63 3.68 -9.93 -5.02
CA ASN A 63 3.85 -11.31 -5.46
C ASN A 63 5.32 -11.74 -5.48
N CYS A 64 6.24 -10.84 -5.85
CA CYS A 64 7.68 -11.12 -5.81
C CYS A 64 8.24 -11.18 -4.38
N CYS A 65 7.76 -10.32 -3.47
CA CYS A 65 8.29 -10.20 -2.12
C CYS A 65 7.59 -11.10 -1.07
N GLY A 66 6.44 -11.71 -1.41
CA GLY A 66 5.66 -12.59 -0.52
C GLY A 66 5.26 -13.94 -1.15
N GLY A 67 5.76 -14.25 -2.35
CA GLY A 67 5.36 -15.41 -3.16
C GLY A 67 5.84 -16.77 -2.63
N ASP A 68 6.89 -16.79 -1.82
CA ASP A 68 7.25 -18.01 -1.10
C ASP A 68 6.52 -17.99 0.24
N ARG A 69 5.59 -18.95 0.43
CA ARG A 69 5.15 -19.34 1.77
C ARG A 69 6.40 -19.41 2.64
N ALA A 70 6.44 -18.61 3.71
CA ALA A 70 7.57 -18.66 4.64
C ALA A 70 7.86 -20.13 4.97
N PRO A 71 9.11 -20.60 4.77
CA PRO A 71 9.46 -22.01 4.95
C PRO A 71 8.87 -22.54 6.25
N GLU A 72 8.24 -23.71 6.20
CA GLU A 72 7.43 -24.24 7.31
C GLU A 72 8.21 -24.26 8.63
N HIS A 73 9.48 -24.66 8.57
CA HIS A 73 10.41 -24.62 9.70
C HIS A 73 10.59 -23.23 10.33
N LEU A 74 10.60 -22.15 9.53
CA LEU A 74 10.76 -20.79 10.02
C LEU A 74 9.47 -20.31 10.69
N ARG A 75 8.31 -20.64 10.11
CA ARG A 75 7.00 -20.35 10.71
C ARG A 75 6.80 -21.05 12.05
N GLU A 76 7.18 -22.32 12.13
CA GLU A 76 7.14 -23.11 13.37
C GLU A 76 8.04 -22.50 14.44
N ARG A 77 9.29 -22.18 14.10
CA ARG A 77 10.24 -21.54 15.02
C ARG A 77 9.73 -20.20 15.55
N ILE A 78 9.26 -19.33 14.67
CA ILE A 78 8.72 -18.01 15.07
C ILE A 78 7.49 -18.20 15.98
N SER A 79 6.56 -19.10 15.61
CA SER A 79 5.37 -19.38 16.41
C SER A 79 5.70 -19.92 17.80
N PHE A 80 6.69 -20.81 17.91
CA PHE A 80 7.17 -21.33 19.19
C PHE A 80 7.79 -20.22 20.05
N GLN A 81 8.67 -19.41 19.48
CA GLN A 81 9.36 -18.32 20.20
C GLN A 81 8.38 -17.27 20.74
N ILE A 82 7.36 -16.90 19.96
CA ILE A 82 6.31 -15.97 20.39
C ILE A 82 5.51 -16.55 21.57
N ARG A 83 5.13 -17.83 21.51
CA ARG A 83 4.42 -18.50 22.61
C ARG A 83 5.26 -18.55 23.88
N MET A 84 6.57 -18.82 23.75
CA MET A 84 7.47 -18.94 24.89
C MET A 84 7.71 -17.58 25.58
N THR A 85 7.84 -16.50 24.81
CA THR A 85 8.04 -15.14 25.37
C THR A 85 6.80 -14.59 26.07
N GLN A 86 5.59 -15.07 25.77
CA GLN A 86 4.38 -14.70 26.51
C GLN A 86 4.29 -15.31 27.92
N VAL A 87 5.06 -16.36 28.22
CA VAL A 87 5.01 -17.04 29.53
C VAL A 87 5.91 -16.37 30.58
N GLU A 88 6.81 -15.46 30.18
CA GLU A 88 7.63 -14.66 31.11
C GLU A 88 6.89 -13.41 31.62
N VAL A 89 5.63 -13.55 32.07
CA VAL A 89 5.00 -12.51 32.89
C VAL A 89 5.48 -12.72 34.33
N ARG A 90 6.45 -11.89 34.74
CA ARG A 90 6.98 -11.86 36.11
C ARG A 90 5.87 -11.52 37.10
N TYR A 91 5.52 -12.47 37.98
CA TYR A 91 4.95 -12.13 39.29
C TYR A 91 6.10 -11.68 40.19
N ASN A 92 6.33 -10.37 40.26
CA ASN A 92 7.08 -9.78 41.37
C ASN A 92 6.04 -9.28 42.37
N GLY A 93 5.93 -9.99 43.50
CA GLY A 93 5.23 -9.53 44.70
C GLY A 93 5.99 -8.42 45.41
#